data_AF-A0A6I1E657-F1
#
_entry.id   AF-A0A6I1E657-F1
#
_cell.length_a   1.000
_cell.length_b   1.000
_cell.length_c   1.000
_cell.angle_alpha   90.00
_cell.angle_beta   90.00
_cell.angle_gamma   90.00
#
_symmetry.space_group_name_H-M   'P 1'
#
loop_
_entity.id
_entity.type
_entity.pdbx_description
1 polymer ?
#
loop_
_entity_poly.entity_id
_entity_poly.type
_entity_poly.pdbx_seq_one_letter_code
_entity_poly.pdbx_strand_id
1 'polypeptide(L)'
;MAEAEKKYGNSKVYPSKVGLELLIPVLLISGAGMVPVIKDGDWIKLVVPIGILILFVAVLYSISYEIKEEVLVVKSFFWFKKVIPIASITGIVETYNPISAPAASLQRLEILYDRYNSVVVSPKDRMGFITHLKELSPSIQVKVKKWKEKD
;
A
#
# COMPACT_ATOMS: atom_id res chain seq x y z
N MET A 1 -35.19 0.31 -1.05
CA MET A 1 -33.89 -0.34 -1.32
C MET A 1 -33.13 0.27 -2.51
N ALA A 2 -33.79 0.96 -3.46
CA ALA A 2 -33.14 1.69 -4.57
C ALA A 2 -32.55 3.07 -4.19
N GLU A 3 -32.67 3.50 -2.93
CA GLU A 3 -32.25 4.84 -2.47
C GLU A 3 -30.88 4.84 -1.78
N ALA A 4 -30.32 3.67 -1.47
CA ALA A 4 -28.98 3.52 -0.92
C ALA A 4 -27.88 3.40 -2.00
N GLU A 5 -28.24 3.09 -3.25
CA GLU A 5 -27.28 2.92 -4.36
C GLU A 5 -26.90 4.24 -5.04
N LYS A 6 -27.64 5.32 -4.82
CA LYS A 6 -27.39 6.62 -5.48
C LYS A 6 -26.36 7.52 -4.78
N LYS A 7 -25.75 7.07 -3.68
CA LYS A 7 -24.72 7.80 -2.90
C LYS A 7 -23.30 7.23 -3.05
N TYR A 8 -23.01 6.59 -4.17
CA TYR A 8 -21.68 6.02 -4.50
C TYR A 8 -21.04 6.70 -5.72
N GLY A 9 -21.37 7.97 -5.97
CA GLY A 9 -21.05 8.66 -7.23
C GLY A 9 -19.56 8.94 -7.50
N ASN A 10 -18.62 8.71 -6.57
CA ASN A 10 -17.19 8.94 -6.86
C ASN A 10 -16.22 8.20 -5.93
N SER A 11 -16.42 6.91 -5.66
CA SER A 11 -15.42 6.12 -4.93
C SER A 11 -14.38 5.54 -5.90
N LYS A 12 -13.11 5.94 -5.76
CA LYS A 12 -12.00 5.42 -6.59
C LYS A 12 -11.02 4.63 -5.73
N VAL A 13 -10.74 3.38 -6.16
CA VAL A 13 -9.82 2.47 -5.48
C VAL A 13 -8.46 2.49 -6.16
N TYR A 14 -7.42 2.70 -5.37
CA TYR A 14 -6.01 2.66 -5.75
C TYR A 14 -5.38 1.44 -5.07
N PRO A 15 -5.05 0.37 -5.81
CA PRO A 15 -4.37 -0.78 -5.23
C PRO A 15 -2.93 -0.41 -4.83
N SER A 16 -2.38 -1.09 -3.83
CA SER A 16 -0.98 -0.92 -3.48
C SER A 16 -0.06 -1.49 -4.56
N LYS A 17 1.06 -0.80 -4.83
CA LYS A 17 2.15 -1.33 -5.64
C LYS A 17 2.89 -2.39 -4.84
N VAL A 18 2.97 -3.60 -5.38
CA VAL A 18 3.88 -4.63 -4.90
C VAL A 18 5.20 -4.46 -5.65
N GLY A 19 6.26 -4.08 -4.94
CA GLY A 19 7.58 -3.91 -5.50
C GLY A 19 8.36 -5.22 -5.48
N LEU A 20 9.01 -5.56 -6.59
CA LEU A 20 9.90 -6.72 -6.67
C LEU A 20 11.05 -6.65 -5.65
N GLU A 21 11.44 -5.44 -5.25
CA GLU A 21 12.50 -5.20 -4.27
C GLU A 21 12.21 -5.80 -2.89
N LEU A 22 10.94 -5.92 -2.51
CA LEU A 22 10.55 -6.63 -1.28
C LEU A 22 10.44 -8.13 -1.52
N LEU A 23 9.98 -8.52 -2.70
CA LEU A 23 9.61 -9.90 -3.02
C LEU A 23 10.84 -10.77 -3.32
N ILE A 24 11.82 -10.24 -4.05
CA ILE A 24 13.04 -10.96 -4.45
C ILE A 24 13.90 -11.39 -3.25
N PRO A 25 14.25 -10.51 -2.28
CA PRO A 25 15.07 -10.93 -1.14
C PRO A 25 14.37 -11.97 -0.27
N VAL A 26 13.06 -11.83 -0.06
CA VAL A 26 12.25 -12.78 0.72
C VAL A 26 12.21 -14.15 0.04
N LEU A 27 12.00 -14.19 -1.28
CA LEU A 27 12.05 -15.44 -2.05
C LEU A 27 13.44 -16.08 -2.02
N LEU A 28 14.52 -15.30 -2.11
CA LEU A 28 15.89 -15.83 -2.09
C LEU A 28 16.24 -16.43 -0.73
N ILE A 29 15.96 -15.72 0.37
CA ILE A 29 16.22 -16.21 1.73
C ILE A 29 15.38 -17.45 2.02
N SER A 30 14.09 -17.41 1.67
CA SER A 30 13.18 -18.55 1.89
C SER A 30 13.58 -19.75 1.04
N GLY A 31 13.91 -19.53 -0.24
CA GLY A 31 14.36 -20.58 -1.14
C GLY A 31 15.67 -21.23 -0.69
N ALA A 32 16.65 -20.42 -0.25
CA ALA A 32 17.90 -20.94 0.31
C ALA A 32 17.67 -21.80 1.56
N GLY A 33 16.76 -21.40 2.45
CA GLY A 33 16.37 -22.18 3.64
C GLY A 33 15.67 -23.50 3.32
N MET A 34 15.02 -23.62 2.16
CA MET A 34 14.35 -24.85 1.71
C MET A 34 15.30 -25.86 1.06
N VAL A 35 16.48 -25.46 0.56
CA VAL A 35 17.46 -26.34 -0.10
C VAL A 35 17.80 -27.61 0.69
N PRO A 36 18.13 -27.57 2.00
CA PRO A 36 18.46 -28.80 2.74
C PRO A 36 17.26 -29.75 2.81
N VAL A 37 16.04 -29.23 3.03
CA VAL A 37 14.82 -30.02 3.12
C VAL A 37 14.50 -30.74 1.80
N ILE A 38 14.75 -30.06 0.67
CA ILE A 38 14.57 -30.64 -0.67
C ILE A 38 15.57 -31.79 -0.88
N LYS A 39 16.82 -31.63 -0.43
CA LYS A 39 17.86 -32.67 -0.55
C LYS A 39 17.57 -33.89 0.32
N ASP A 40 16.99 -33.67 1.50
CA ASP A 40 16.60 -34.74 2.42
C ASP A 40 15.35 -35.51 1.96
N GLY A 41 14.63 -35.01 0.93
CA GLY A 41 13.47 -35.66 0.33
C GLY A 41 12.19 -35.62 1.17
N ASP A 42 12.20 -34.86 2.26
CA ASP A 42 11.08 -34.75 3.21
C ASP A 42 10.14 -33.60 2.82
N TRP A 43 9.30 -33.85 1.81
CA TRP A 43 8.39 -32.87 1.25
C TRP A 43 7.36 -32.32 2.25
N ILE A 44 7.06 -33.05 3.32
CA ILE A 44 6.10 -32.62 4.35
C ILE A 44 6.62 -31.38 5.09
N LYS A 45 7.93 -31.29 5.32
CA LYS A 45 8.57 -30.14 5.97
C LYS A 45 8.49 -28.85 5.15
N LEU A 46 8.17 -28.93 3.85
CA LEU A 46 8.01 -27.75 2.98
C LEU A 46 6.63 -27.09 3.12
N VAL A 47 5.63 -27.78 3.66
CA VAL A 47 4.25 -27.27 3.76
C VAL A 47 4.19 -25.98 4.58
N VAL A 48 4.85 -25.96 5.73
CA VAL A 48 4.86 -24.80 6.64
C VAL A 48 5.52 -23.57 6.00
N PRO A 49 6.77 -23.62 5.50
CA PRO A 49 7.41 -22.44 4.94
C PRO A 49 6.75 -21.96 3.64
N ILE A 50 6.19 -22.86 2.82
CA ILE A 50 5.40 -22.47 1.64
C ILE A 50 4.11 -21.76 2.08
N GLY A 51 3.41 -22.28 3.09
CA GLY A 51 2.21 -21.65 3.65
C GLY A 51 2.47 -20.24 4.18
N ILE A 52 3.58 -20.05 4.89
CA ILE A 52 4.02 -18.72 5.36
C ILE A 52 4.29 -17.78 4.18
N LEU A 53 4.92 -18.28 3.12
CA LEU A 53 5.25 -17.48 1.93
C LEU A 53 3.99 -17.04 1.18
N ILE A 54 3.02 -17.95 1.01
CA ILE A 54 1.71 -17.63 0.43
C ILE A 54 0.98 -16.59 1.28
N LEU A 55 0.95 -16.76 2.60
CA LEU A 55 0.33 -15.81 3.52
C LEU A 55 0.99 -14.44 3.42
N PHE A 56 2.31 -14.38 3.37
CA PHE A 56 3.06 -13.14 3.22
C PHE A 56 2.70 -12.41 1.92
N VAL A 57 2.68 -13.13 0.78
CA VAL A 57 2.27 -12.57 -0.50
C VAL A 57 0.81 -12.08 -0.44
N ALA A 58 -0.11 -12.87 0.10
CA ALA A 58 -1.51 -12.48 0.26
C ALA A 58 -1.67 -11.18 1.07
N VAL A 59 -0.90 -11.01 2.15
CA VAL A 59 -0.91 -9.77 2.94
C VAL A 59 -0.46 -8.57 2.12
N LEU A 60 0.59 -8.70 1.30
CA LEU A 60 1.08 -7.60 0.45
C LEU A 60 0.04 -7.17 -0.60
N TYR A 61 -0.68 -8.13 -1.19
CA TYR A 61 -1.72 -7.86 -2.19
C TYR A 61 -3.04 -7.35 -1.60
N SER A 62 -3.28 -7.55 -0.31
CA SER A 62 -4.51 -7.09 0.37
C SER A 62 -4.55 -5.57 0.61
N ILE A 63 -3.45 -4.85 0.43
CA ILE A 63 -3.36 -3.42 0.75
C ILE A 63 -3.98 -2.59 -0.39
N SER A 64 -4.97 -1.78 -0.06
CA SER A 64 -5.66 -0.90 -1.01
C SER A 64 -6.06 0.42 -0.36
N TYR A 65 -6.13 1.48 -1.17
CA TYR A 65 -6.49 2.81 -0.74
C TYR A 65 -7.75 3.23 -1.49
N GLU A 66 -8.79 3.63 -0.77
CA GLU A 66 -10.04 4.06 -1.37
C GLU A 66 -10.27 5.53 -1.03
N ILE A 67 -10.46 6.36 -2.05
CA ILE A 67 -10.89 7.74 -1.89
C ILE A 67 -12.40 7.73 -2.09
N LYS A 68 -13.16 8.07 -1.05
CA LYS A 68 -14.63 8.10 -1.09
C LYS A 68 -15.12 9.45 -0.56
N GLU A 69 -15.83 10.20 -1.42
CA GLU A 69 -16.36 11.53 -1.10
C GLU A 69 -15.25 12.46 -0.58
N GLU A 70 -15.15 12.63 0.74
CA GLU A 70 -14.18 13.50 1.40
C GLU A 70 -13.26 12.74 2.38
N VAL A 71 -13.22 11.41 2.29
CA VAL A 71 -12.37 10.57 3.15
C VAL A 71 -11.43 9.69 2.35
N LEU A 72 -10.19 9.60 2.83
CA LEU A 72 -9.22 8.60 2.44
C LEU A 72 -9.33 7.40 3.37
N VAL A 73 -9.69 6.25 2.82
CA VAL A 73 -9.76 4.97 3.52
C VAL A 73 -8.55 4.14 3.14
N VAL A 74 -7.63 3.98 4.08
CA VAL A 74 -6.48 3.08 3.96
C VAL A 74 -6.91 1.71 4.48
N LYS A 75 -7.00 0.73 3.59
CA LYS A 75 -7.30 -0.67 3.92
C LYS A 75 -6.01 -1.47 3.88
N SER A 76 -5.66 -2.07 5.00
CA SER A 76 -4.56 -3.02 5.11
C SER A 76 -5.09 -4.28 5.78
N PHE A 77 -4.97 -5.43 5.11
CA PHE A 77 -5.48 -6.70 5.62
C PHE A 77 -6.99 -6.69 5.95
N PHE A 78 -7.53 -7.83 6.41
CA PHE A 78 -8.95 -7.98 6.73
C PHE A 78 -9.44 -7.11 7.90
N TRP A 79 -8.54 -6.61 8.75
CA TRP A 79 -8.91 -5.94 10.00
C TRP A 79 -8.42 -4.50 10.17
N PHE A 80 -7.39 -4.05 9.45
CA PHE A 80 -6.89 -2.68 9.59
C PHE A 80 -7.52 -1.76 8.55
N LYS A 81 -8.53 -1.00 8.99
CA LYS A 81 -9.13 0.08 8.22
C LYS A 81 -8.86 1.39 8.92
N LYS A 82 -8.11 2.29 8.28
CA LYS A 82 -7.85 3.64 8.76
C LYS A 82 -8.61 4.63 7.88
N VAL A 83 -9.42 5.48 8.50
CA VAL A 83 -10.22 6.49 7.79
C VAL A 83 -9.64 7.86 8.14
N ILE A 84 -9.30 8.64 7.13
CA ILE A 84 -8.65 9.94 7.27
C ILE A 84 -9.48 10.97 6.48
N PRO A 85 -10.01 12.01 7.12
CA PRO A 85 -10.68 13.10 6.42
C PRO A 85 -9.71 13.84 5.48
N ILE A 86 -10.07 14.05 4.23
CA ILE A 86 -9.20 14.73 3.25
C ILE A 86 -8.93 16.17 3.69
N ALA A 87 -9.90 16.83 4.31
CA ALA A 87 -9.72 18.16 4.89
C ALA A 87 -8.66 18.23 6.00
N SER A 88 -8.35 17.10 6.65
CA SER A 88 -7.28 17.03 7.66
C SER A 88 -5.89 16.86 7.05
N ILE A 89 -5.81 16.54 5.75
CA ILE A 89 -4.54 16.30 5.06
C ILE A 89 -3.88 17.65 4.81
N THR A 90 -2.69 17.83 5.38
CA THR A 90 -1.90 19.06 5.27
C THR A 90 -0.85 18.97 4.17
N GLY A 91 -0.35 17.75 3.88
CA GLY A 91 0.64 17.56 2.85
C GLY A 91 0.86 16.12 2.41
N ILE A 92 1.47 15.99 1.24
CA ILE A 92 1.89 14.73 0.65
C ILE A 92 3.38 14.86 0.35
N VAL A 93 4.19 13.99 0.94
CA VAL A 93 5.64 14.00 0.81
C VAL A 93 6.10 12.65 0.29
N GLU A 94 7.11 12.64 -0.55
CA GLU A 94 7.76 11.40 -0.97
C GLU A 94 8.67 10.88 0.15
N THR A 95 8.54 9.59 0.49
CA THR A 95 9.37 8.97 1.54
C THR A 95 10.01 7.68 1.06
N TYR A 96 11.28 7.52 1.41
CA TYR A 96 12.06 6.29 1.22
C TYR A 96 12.25 5.53 2.53
N ASN A 97 11.60 5.98 3.62
CA ASN A 97 11.78 5.37 4.93
C ASN A 97 11.18 3.94 4.95
N PRO A 98 12.00 2.88 5.13
CA PRO A 98 11.52 1.51 5.11
C PRO A 98 10.77 1.13 6.40
N ILE A 99 10.95 1.89 7.50
CA ILE A 99 10.69 1.44 8.88
C ILE A 99 9.23 1.66 9.34
N SER A 100 8.45 2.55 8.71
CA SER A 100 7.28 3.15 9.40
C SER A 100 5.87 2.78 8.90
N ALA A 101 5.66 1.83 7.97
CA ALA A 101 4.29 1.42 7.60
C ALA A 101 4.19 0.11 6.80
N PRO A 102 2.99 -0.53 6.76
CA PRO A 102 2.68 -1.62 5.85
C PRO A 102 2.58 -1.11 4.41
N ALA A 103 3.68 -1.16 3.67
CA ALA A 103 3.74 -0.78 2.26
C ALA A 103 4.56 -1.80 1.46
N ALA A 104 3.95 -2.35 0.41
CA ALA A 104 4.50 -3.44 -0.39
C ALA A 104 5.56 -3.00 -1.42
N SER A 105 5.95 -1.72 -1.45
CA SER A 105 6.96 -1.16 -2.34
C SER A 105 7.78 -0.07 -1.63
N LEU A 106 9.02 0.18 -2.08
CA LEU A 106 9.89 1.26 -1.59
C LEU A 106 9.52 2.65 -2.15
N GLN A 107 8.65 2.71 -3.16
CA GLN A 107 8.16 3.96 -3.74
C GLN A 107 6.91 4.42 -2.99
N ARG A 108 7.10 5.11 -1.87
CA ARG A 108 6.04 5.44 -0.92
C ARG A 108 5.77 6.94 -0.86
N LEU A 109 4.52 7.29 -0.55
CA LEU A 109 4.05 8.62 -0.27
C LEU A 109 3.66 8.68 1.20
N GLU A 110 4.15 9.66 1.93
CA GLU A 110 3.73 9.98 3.28
C GLU A 110 2.64 11.06 3.21
N ILE A 111 1.45 10.71 3.69
CA ILE A 111 0.32 11.60 3.84
C ILE A 111 0.38 12.17 5.26
N LEU A 112 0.63 13.47 5.36
CA LEU A 112 0.60 14.22 6.60
C LEU A 112 -0.83 14.69 6.84
N TYR A 113 -1.37 14.36 8.01
CA TYR A 113 -2.74 14.74 8.36
C TYR A 113 -2.83 15.09 9.85
N ASP A 114 -3.84 15.87 10.20
CA ASP A 114 -3.91 16.55 11.50
C ASP A 114 -2.62 17.36 11.79
N ARG A 115 -2.28 17.52 13.08
CA ARG A 115 -1.13 18.33 13.51
C ARG A 115 0.19 17.54 13.58
N TYR A 116 0.13 16.23 13.85
CA TYR A 116 1.32 15.39 14.11
C TYR A 116 1.19 13.96 13.58
N ASN A 117 0.15 13.66 12.80
CA ASN A 117 -0.06 12.30 12.31
C ASN A 117 0.45 12.16 10.87
N SER A 118 0.92 10.97 10.55
CA SER A 118 1.21 10.60 9.18
C SER A 118 0.79 9.17 8.87
N VAL A 119 0.53 8.90 7.61
CA VAL A 119 0.35 7.54 7.10
C VAL A 119 1.14 7.40 5.82
N VAL A 120 1.90 6.32 5.71
CA VAL A 120 2.65 6.03 4.50
C VAL A 120 1.83 5.08 3.63
N VAL A 121 1.67 5.44 2.37
CA VAL A 121 0.89 4.72 1.36
C VAL A 121 1.76 4.49 0.12
N SER A 122 1.50 3.43 -0.63
CA SER A 122 2.21 3.11 -1.87
C SER A 122 1.23 2.79 -3.00
N PRO A 123 0.38 3.75 -3.44
CA PRO A 123 -0.58 3.50 -4.51
C PRO A 123 0.14 3.14 -5.82
N LYS A 124 -0.41 2.19 -6.58
CA LYS A 124 0.12 1.79 -7.90
C LYS A 124 0.16 2.96 -8.88
N ASP A 125 -0.94 3.73 -8.94
CA ASP A 125 -1.02 4.99 -9.67
C ASP A 125 -0.83 6.17 -8.71
N ARG A 126 0.44 6.58 -8.54
CA ARG A 126 0.83 7.64 -7.59
C ARG A 126 0.34 9.01 -8.04
N MET A 127 0.53 9.34 -9.32
CA MET A 127 0.15 10.64 -9.85
C MET A 127 -1.36 10.80 -9.88
N GLY A 128 -2.10 9.78 -10.35
CA GLY A 128 -3.56 9.81 -10.29
C GLY A 128 -4.11 9.82 -8.87
N PHE A 129 -3.40 9.27 -7.87
CA PHE A 129 -3.76 9.39 -6.46
C PHE A 129 -3.55 10.82 -5.93
N ILE A 130 -2.39 11.41 -6.21
CA ILE A 130 -2.07 12.78 -5.78
C ILE A 130 -3.01 13.79 -6.43
N THR A 131 -3.23 13.69 -7.74
CA THR A 131 -4.12 14.59 -8.48
C THR A 131 -5.54 14.54 -7.92
N HIS A 132 -6.07 13.34 -7.68
CA HIS A 132 -7.41 13.17 -7.12
C HIS A 132 -7.53 13.77 -5.70
N LEU A 133 -6.50 13.62 -4.85
CA LEU A 133 -6.50 14.29 -3.54
C LEU A 133 -6.43 15.81 -3.65
N LYS A 134 -5.66 16.36 -4.59
CA LYS A 134 -5.59 17.82 -4.81
C LYS A 134 -6.88 18.39 -5.39
N GLU A 135 -7.58 17.64 -6.22
CA GLU A 135 -8.90 18.03 -6.75
C GLU A 135 -9.92 18.20 -5.61
N LEU A 136 -9.87 17.30 -4.62
CA LEU A 136 -10.76 17.35 -3.46
C LEU A 136 -10.32 18.39 -2.41
N SER A 137 -9.01 18.65 -2.28
CA SER A 137 -8.48 19.69 -1.39
C SER A 137 -7.26 20.38 -2.02
N PRO A 138 -7.47 21.54 -2.68
CA PRO A 138 -6.39 22.28 -3.33
C PRO A 138 -5.32 22.81 -2.36
N SER A 139 -5.64 22.91 -1.06
CA SER A 139 -4.73 23.38 -0.01
C SER A 139 -3.62 22.38 0.36
N ILE A 140 -3.73 21.13 -0.10
CA ILE A 140 -2.72 20.10 0.19
C ILE A 140 -1.38 20.48 -0.43
N GLN A 141 -0.35 20.59 0.41
CA GLN A 141 1.01 20.85 -0.06
C GLN A 141 1.66 19.56 -0.56
N VAL A 142 2.02 19.51 -1.84
CA VAL A 142 2.68 18.35 -2.44
C VAL A 142 4.17 18.63 -2.58
N LYS A 143 4.98 17.88 -1.84
CA LYS A 143 6.45 17.90 -1.89
C LYS A 143 6.96 16.57 -2.44
N VAL A 144 6.71 16.35 -3.73
CA VAL A 144 7.32 15.23 -4.48
C VAL A 144 8.53 15.76 -5.24
N LYS A 145 9.69 15.10 -5.14
CA LYS A 145 10.82 15.45 -6.03
C LYS A 145 10.39 14.98 -7.42
N LYS A 146 10.57 15.84 -8.45
CA LYS A 146 10.27 15.49 -9.85
C LYS A 146 10.79 14.09 -10.16
N TRP A 147 9.87 13.13 -10.29
CA TRP A 147 10.20 11.82 -10.82
C TRP A 147 10.59 12.07 -12.26
N LYS A 148 11.85 11.79 -12.62
CA LYS A 148 12.21 11.69 -14.03
C LYS A 148 11.37 10.56 -14.59
N GLU A 149 10.34 10.93 -15.35
CA GLU A 149 9.65 10.07 -16.28
C GLU A 149 10.75 9.40 -17.11
N LYS A 150 10.94 8.10 -16.89
CA LYS A 150 11.80 7.30 -17.74
C LYS A 150 10.85 6.71 -18.76
N ASP A 151 10.73 7.43 -19.87
CA ASP A 151 10.16 6.92 -21.12
C ASP A 151 10.80 5.57 -21.49
#